data_AF-A0A2J6W191-F1
#
_entry.id   AF-A0A2J6W191-F1
#
_cell.length_a   1.000
_cell.length_b   1.000
_cell.length_c   1.000
_cell.angle_alpha   90.00
_cell.angle_beta   90.00
_cell.angle_gamma   90.00
#
_symmetry.space_group_name_H-M   'P 1'
#
loop_
_entity.id
_entity.type
_entity.pdbx_description
1 polymer ?
#
loop_
_entity_poly.entity_id
_entity_poly.type
_entity_poly.pdbx_seq_one_letter_code
_entity_poly.pdbx_strand_id
1 'polypeptide(L)'
;MKCEICDEKEAKYECKICKRKVCEDDYNKNKGICKICSSLLCEICHERLSITFCPICGRLICDKDSVQIDNVRRVCIDCYNKYFKGKLFYPNNSSKYINGAIRLAKRVIKT
;
A
#
# COMPACT_ATOMS: atom_id res chain seq x y z
N MET A 1 -6.97 12.87 26.88
CA MET A 1 -5.87 12.17 26.16
C MET A 1 -5.51 12.99 24.93
N LYS A 2 -4.23 13.18 24.61
CA LYS A 2 -3.83 14.01 23.46
C LYS A 2 -4.06 13.30 22.12
N CYS A 3 -4.15 14.09 21.05
CA CYS A 3 -4.22 13.62 19.67
C CYS A 3 -2.97 12.82 19.31
N GLU A 4 -3.15 11.60 18.81
CA GLU A 4 -2.02 10.73 18.40
C GLU A 4 -1.35 11.16 17.08
N ILE A 5 -1.83 12.23 16.44
CA ILE A 5 -1.23 12.78 15.20
C ILE A 5 -0.44 14.05 15.49
N CYS A 6 -1.06 15.06 16.10
CA CYS A 6 -0.39 16.34 16.35
C CYS A 6 0.21 16.49 17.75
N ASP A 7 -0.20 15.69 18.74
CA ASP A 7 0.18 15.79 20.16
C ASP A 7 -0.04 17.17 20.83
N GLU A 8 -0.80 18.06 20.17
CA GLU A 8 -1.09 19.41 20.66
C GLU A 8 -2.48 19.50 21.31
N LYS A 9 -3.50 18.95 20.63
CA LYS A 9 -4.91 19.09 20.99
C LYS A 9 -5.46 17.83 21.66
N GLU A 10 -6.55 17.97 22.40
CA GLU A 10 -7.26 16.82 22.97
C GLU A 10 -7.92 15.96 21.87
N ALA A 11 -7.80 14.64 22.01
CA ALA A 11 -8.44 13.69 21.10
C ALA A 11 -9.95 13.62 21.37
N LYS A 12 -10.74 13.86 20.32
CA LYS A 12 -12.21 13.86 20.36
C LYS A 12 -12.84 12.71 19.55
N TYR A 13 -12.10 12.11 18.62
CA TYR A 13 -12.60 11.11 17.68
C TYR A 13 -11.69 9.90 17.62
N GLU A 14 -12.22 8.73 17.26
CA GLU A 14 -11.45 7.51 17.01
C GLU A 14 -11.56 7.12 15.53
N CYS A 15 -10.43 6.88 14.86
CA CYS A 15 -10.42 6.47 13.46
C CYS A 15 -10.95 5.03 13.30
N LYS A 16 -11.99 4.81 12.47
CA LYS A 16 -12.55 3.47 12.29
C LYS A 16 -11.57 2.44 11.69
N ILE A 17 -10.54 2.90 10.96
CA ILE A 17 -9.54 2.06 10.29
C ILE A 17 -8.35 1.74 11.22
N CYS A 18 -7.57 2.75 11.64
CA CYS A 18 -6.34 2.53 12.41
C CYS A 18 -6.52 2.65 13.93
N LYS A 19 -7.73 2.97 14.41
CA LYS A 19 -8.08 3.09 15.85
C LYS A 19 -7.35 4.18 16.63
N ARG A 20 -6.51 5.00 15.99
CA ARG A 20 -5.93 6.21 16.61
C ARG A 20 -7.04 7.15 17.06
N LYS A 21 -6.88 7.71 18.27
CA LYS A 21 -7.68 8.81 18.79
C LYS A 21 -7.06 10.14 18.37
N VAL A 22 -7.85 10.99 17.74
CA VAL A 22 -7.39 12.20 17.06
C VAL A 22 -8.27 13.40 17.42
N CYS A 23 -7.69 14.59 17.32
CA CYS A 23 -8.42 15.84 17.48
C CYS A 23 -9.32 16.10 16.26
N GLU A 24 -10.14 17.15 16.34
CA GLU A 24 -11.06 17.52 15.26
C GLU A 24 -10.36 17.94 13.96
N ASP A 25 -9.19 18.55 14.06
CA ASP A 25 -8.41 18.97 12.90
C ASP A 25 -7.85 17.78 12.14
N ASP A 26 -7.50 16.70 12.82
CA ASP A 26 -6.92 15.50 12.21
C ASP A 26 -7.97 14.43 11.87
N TYR A 27 -9.25 14.78 11.98
CA TYR A 27 -10.36 13.88 11.70
C TYR A 27 -11.18 14.31 10.48
N ASN A 28 -11.33 13.40 9.51
CA ASN A 28 -12.26 13.58 8.40
C ASN A 28 -13.65 13.07 8.82
N LYS A 29 -14.52 14.01 9.24
CA LYS A 29 -15.88 13.71 9.69
C LYS A 29 -16.73 13.01 8.62
N ASN A 30 -16.60 13.42 7.35
CA ASN A 30 -17.39 12.86 6.24
C ASN A 30 -17.07 11.38 6.00
N LYS A 31 -15.80 10.98 6.17
CA LYS A 31 -15.35 9.61 5.95
C LYS A 31 -15.30 8.76 7.23
N GLY A 32 -15.36 9.39 8.40
CA GLY A 32 -15.25 8.74 9.71
C GLY A 32 -13.86 8.16 9.99
N ILE A 33 -12.80 8.82 9.50
CA ILE A 33 -11.40 8.36 9.59
C ILE A 33 -10.47 9.53 9.87
N CYS A 34 -9.28 9.25 10.40
CA CYS A 34 -8.25 10.29 10.52
C CYS A 34 -7.73 10.75 9.14
N LYS A 35 -7.18 11.95 9.07
CA LYS A 35 -6.62 12.53 7.84
C LYS A 35 -5.52 11.67 7.22
N ILE A 36 -4.70 11.00 8.03
CA ILE A 36 -3.68 10.04 7.54
C ILE A 36 -4.32 8.87 6.81
N CYS A 37 -5.32 8.22 7.40
CA CYS A 37 -6.03 7.14 6.71
C CYS A 37 -6.73 7.65 5.45
N SER A 38 -7.29 8.87 5.50
CA SER A 38 -7.93 9.48 4.35
C SER A 38 -6.98 9.77 3.19
N SER A 39 -5.73 10.16 3.46
CA SER A 39 -4.72 10.43 2.42
C SER A 39 -4.08 9.15 1.86
N LEU A 40 -4.22 8.02 2.55
CA LEU A 40 -3.70 6.72 2.17
C LEU A 40 -4.78 5.78 1.61
N LEU A 41 -5.97 6.28 1.28
CA LEU A 41 -6.98 5.47 0.60
C LEU A 41 -6.53 5.18 -0.83
N CYS A 42 -6.87 3.99 -1.30
CA CYS A 42 -6.72 3.63 -2.70
C CYS A 42 -7.47 4.63 -3.59
N GLU A 43 -6.80 5.13 -4.61
CA GLU A 43 -7.35 6.09 -5.57
C GLU A 43 -8.21 5.45 -6.67
N ILE A 44 -8.56 4.17 -6.51
CA ILE A 44 -9.50 3.45 -7.37
C ILE A 44 -10.80 3.21 -6.63
N CYS A 45 -10.78 2.44 -5.53
CA CYS A 45 -12.01 2.18 -4.77
C CYS A 45 -12.35 3.24 -3.72
N HIS A 46 -11.40 4.07 -3.27
CA HIS A 46 -11.57 5.02 -2.17
C HIS A 46 -12.07 4.43 -0.84
N GLU A 47 -11.98 3.12 -0.67
CA GLU A 47 -12.48 2.39 0.51
C GLU A 47 -11.37 1.73 1.32
N ARG A 48 -10.40 1.10 0.64
CA ARG A 48 -9.30 0.35 1.25
C ARG A 48 -8.04 1.20 1.34
N LEU A 49 -7.23 0.98 2.37
CA LEU A 49 -5.89 1.59 2.43
C LEU A 49 -5.03 1.04 1.29
N SER A 50 -4.26 1.92 0.67
CA SER A 50 -3.26 1.55 -0.32
C SER A 50 -2.11 0.80 0.34
N ILE A 51 -1.59 -0.20 -0.37
CA ILE A 51 -0.40 -0.95 0.05
C ILE A 51 0.87 -0.51 -0.70
N THR A 52 0.70 0.18 -1.83
CA THR A 52 1.77 0.66 -2.70
C THR A 52 1.20 1.70 -3.68
N PHE A 53 2.05 2.23 -4.54
CA PHE A 53 1.66 3.06 -5.68
C PHE A 53 1.83 2.29 -7.00
N CYS A 54 1.04 2.66 -8.01
CA CYS A 54 1.22 2.14 -9.36
C CYS A 54 2.48 2.75 -9.99
N PRO A 55 3.49 1.97 -10.41
CA PRO A 55 4.72 2.51 -10.98
C PRO A 55 4.53 3.18 -12.35
N ILE A 56 3.34 3.07 -12.94
CA ILE A 56 3.03 3.65 -14.26
C ILE A 56 2.29 4.97 -14.14
N CYS A 57 1.31 5.08 -13.24
CA CYS A 57 0.48 6.29 -13.11
C CYS A 57 0.60 7.00 -11.75
N GLY A 58 1.41 6.48 -10.82
CA GLY A 58 1.63 7.08 -9.50
C GLY A 58 0.49 6.89 -8.48
N ARG A 59 -0.69 6.44 -8.91
CA ARG A 59 -1.85 6.28 -8.01
C ARG A 59 -1.57 5.31 -6.86
N LEU A 60 -2.02 5.66 -5.66
CA LEU A 60 -2.10 4.77 -4.49
C LEU A 60 -3.11 3.65 -4.75
N ILE A 61 -2.67 2.40 -4.61
CA ILE A 61 -3.48 1.22 -4.93
C ILE A 61 -3.51 0.20 -3.79
N CYS A 62 -4.70 -0.37 -3.58
CA CYS A 62 -4.89 -1.50 -2.68
C CYS A 62 -4.55 -2.83 -3.38
N ASP A 63 -4.62 -3.91 -2.62
CA ASP A 63 -4.39 -5.26 -3.09
C ASP A 63 -5.43 -5.80 -4.08
N LYS A 64 -6.67 -5.32 -3.98
CA LYS A 64 -7.79 -5.72 -4.86
C LYS A 64 -7.80 -4.98 -6.19
N ASP A 65 -7.34 -3.73 -6.20
CA ASP A 65 -7.36 -2.86 -7.39
C ASP A 65 -5.99 -2.85 -8.10
N SER A 66 -5.18 -3.88 -7.86
CA SER A 66 -3.87 -4.04 -8.46
C SER A 66 -3.58 -5.49 -8.86
N VAL A 67 -2.76 -5.65 -9.89
CA VAL A 67 -2.27 -6.93 -10.37
C VAL A 67 -0.75 -6.98 -10.13
N GLN A 68 -0.30 -8.08 -9.53
CA GLN A 68 1.11 -8.33 -9.34
C GLN A 68 1.74 -8.81 -10.65
N ILE A 69 2.68 -8.01 -11.20
CA ILE A 69 3.30 -8.27 -12.50
C ILE A 69 4.66 -8.97 -12.39
N ASP A 70 5.28 -8.90 -11.21
CA ASP A 70 6.43 -9.71 -10.82
C ASP A 70 6.46 -9.83 -9.29
N ASN A 71 7.50 -10.42 -8.73
CA ASN A 71 7.53 -10.77 -7.31
C ASN A 71 7.61 -9.55 -6.36
N VAL A 72 7.85 -8.35 -6.89
CA VAL A 72 7.96 -7.12 -6.08
C VAL A 72 6.94 -6.07 -6.50
N ARG A 73 6.63 -5.97 -7.80
CA ARG A 73 5.84 -4.87 -8.36
C ARG A 73 4.38 -5.24 -8.59
N ARG A 74 3.52 -4.31 -8.20
CA ARG A 74 2.09 -4.30 -8.51
C ARG A 74 1.75 -3.10 -9.40
N VAL A 75 0.83 -3.30 -10.33
CA VAL A 75 0.32 -2.27 -11.25
C VAL A 75 -1.18 -2.19 -11.08
N CYS A 76 -1.75 -0.99 -11.14
CA CYS A 76 -3.20 -0.82 -11.01
C CYS A 76 -3.96 -1.54 -12.13
N ILE A 77 -5.21 -1.95 -11.86
CA ILE A 77 -6.04 -2.66 -12.84
C ILE A 77 -6.18 -1.92 -14.17
N ASP A 78 -6.27 -0.59 -14.15
CA ASP A 78 -6.40 0.21 -15.38
C ASP A 78 -5.13 0.15 -16.24
N CYS A 79 -3.96 0.36 -15.64
CA CYS A 79 -2.69 0.27 -16.34
C CYS A 79 -2.39 -1.16 -16.78
N TYR A 80 -2.78 -2.15 -15.99
CA TYR A 80 -2.66 -3.56 -16.36
C TYR A 80 -3.49 -3.85 -17.63
N ASN A 81 -4.76 -3.45 -17.63
CA ASN A 81 -5.65 -3.62 -18.78
C ASN A 81 -5.17 -2.86 -20.02
N LYS A 82 -4.53 -1.70 -19.85
CA LYS A 82 -4.03 -0.87 -20.95
C LYS A 82 -2.72 -1.40 -21.57
N TYR A 83 -1.78 -1.90 -20.76
CA TYR A 83 -0.41 -2.17 -21.23
C TYR A 83 0.00 -3.65 -21.17
N PHE A 84 -0.75 -4.51 -20.47
CA PHE A 84 -0.36 -5.90 -20.21
C PHE A 84 -1.39 -6.94 -20.67
N LYS A 85 -2.61 -6.54 -21.03
CA LYS A 85 -3.68 -7.45 -21.47
C LYS A 85 -3.22 -8.28 -22.68
N GLY A 86 -3.20 -9.60 -22.51
CA GLY A 86 -2.71 -10.57 -23.52
C GLY A 86 -1.31 -11.15 -23.26
N LYS A 87 -0.57 -10.68 -22.25
CA LYS A 87 0.68 -11.30 -21.79
C LYS A 87 0.40 -12.15 -20.57
N LEU A 88 0.36 -13.48 -20.72
CA LEU A 88 0.36 -14.41 -19.59
C LEU A 88 1.68 -14.22 -18.81
N PHE A 89 1.66 -13.46 -17.73
CA PHE A 89 2.72 -13.48 -16.72
C PHE A 89 2.53 -14.72 -15.85
N TYR A 90 2.91 -15.88 -16.40
CA TYR A 90 3.16 -17.04 -15.56
C TYR A 90 4.35 -16.70 -14.65
N PRO A 91 4.28 -16.96 -13.33
CA PRO A 91 5.43 -16.86 -12.43
C PRO A 91 6.41 -18.01 -12.70
N ASN A 92 6.88 -18.16 -13.95
CA ASN A 92 7.90 -19.12 -14.33
C ASN A 92 9.28 -18.57 -13.97
N ASN A 93 9.62 -18.57 -12.67
CA ASN A 93 10.89 -19.10 -12.17
C ASN A 93 11.06 -18.81 -10.66
N SER A 94 10.63 -19.76 -9.85
CA SER A 94 11.17 -19.97 -8.49
C SER A 94 12.71 -20.06 -8.47
N SER A 95 13.34 -20.46 -9.60
CA SER A 95 14.79 -20.53 -9.76
C SER A 95 15.52 -19.19 -9.55
N LYS A 96 14.97 -18.05 -9.99
CA LYS A 96 15.70 -16.76 -9.89
C LYS A 96 15.75 -16.24 -8.44
N TYR A 97 14.73 -16.52 -7.64
CA TYR A 97 14.64 -16.16 -6.21
C TYR A 97 15.54 -17.03 -5.36
N ILE A 98 15.58 -18.34 -5.65
CA ILE A 98 16.55 -19.26 -5.04
C ILE A 98 17.96 -18.74 -5.29
N ASN A 99 18.29 -18.35 -6.53
CA ASN A 99 19.61 -17.82 -6.85
C ASN A 99 19.93 -16.49 -6.14
N GLY A 100 18.95 -15.59 -5.99
CA GLY A 100 19.12 -14.33 -5.25
C GLY A 100 19.37 -14.55 -3.74
N ALA A 101 18.54 -15.39 -3.11
CA ALA A 101 18.66 -15.76 -1.70
C ALA A 101 19.95 -16.54 -1.42
N ILE A 102 20.32 -17.49 -2.29
CA ILE A 102 21.60 -18.22 -2.22
C ILE A 102 22.79 -17.26 -2.34
N ARG A 103 22.71 -16.26 -3.24
CA ARG A 103 23.80 -15.29 -3.44
C ARG A 103 23.97 -14.35 -2.25
N LEU A 104 22.88 -14.01 -1.55
CA LEU A 104 22.91 -13.31 -0.27
C LEU A 104 23.50 -14.20 0.84
N ALA A 105 23.00 -15.43 1.00
CA ALA A 105 23.49 -16.37 2.00
C ALA A 105 25.00 -16.68 1.83
N LYS A 106 25.47 -16.85 0.59
CA LYS A 106 26.90 -17.06 0.28
C LYS A 106 27.80 -15.87 0.62
N ARG A 107 27.26 -14.65 0.73
CA ARG A 107 28.01 -13.47 1.20
C ARG A 107 28.12 -13.42 2.71
N VAL A 108 27.12 -13.93 3.42
CA VAL A 108 27.08 -13.96 4.90
C VAL A 108 27.97 -15.06 5.48
N ILE A 109 28.12 -16.20 4.77
CA ILE A 109 28.97 -17.33 5.21
C ILE A 109 30.46 -17.12 4.91
N LYS A 110 30.82 -16.10 4.12
CA LYS A 110 32.22 -15.77 3.76
C LYS A 110 32.87 -14.70 4.67
N THR A 111 32.24 -14.40 5.80
CA THR A 111 32.74 -13.60 6.93
C THR A 111 32.80 -14.48 8.15
#